data_AF-A0A1S2SVF3-F1
#
_entry.id   AF-A0A1S2SVF3-F1
#
_cell.length_a   1.000
_cell.length_b   1.000
_cell.length_c   1.000
_cell.angle_alpha   90.00
_cell.angle_beta   90.00
_cell.angle_gamma   90.00
#
_symmetry.space_group_name_H-M   'P 1'
#
loop_
_entity.id
_entity.type
_entity.pdbx_description
1 polymer ?
#
loop_
_entity_poly.entity_id
_entity_poly.type
_entity_poly.pdbx_seq_one_letter_code
_entity_poly.pdbx_strand_id
1 'polypeptide(L)'
;MLGLTFNVGRARGKYQVKAPAISGHELFERAYRIQLNTIESVLMFLPALWLYAIFIGDKGAGDSGLIWLIARVGYAIAYQMNPSKRGLGFLISILVIAGLWAGAAYGIFHQYMKA
;
A
#
# COMPACT_ATOMS: atom_id res chain seq x y z
N MET A 1 -2.32 -8.55 1.42
CA MET A 1 -1.71 -8.44 2.77
C MET A 1 -1.23 -9.77 3.34
N LEU A 2 -2.04 -10.83 3.29
CA LEU A 2 -1.65 -12.15 3.79
C LEU A 2 -0.33 -12.65 3.19
N GLY A 3 -0.15 -12.51 1.87
CA GLY A 3 1.09 -12.93 1.20
C GLY A 3 2.37 -12.27 1.75
N LEU A 4 2.32 -10.97 2.11
CA LEU A 4 3.47 -10.28 2.72
C LEU A 4 3.76 -10.80 4.12
N THR A 5 2.70 -11.06 4.89
CA THR A 5 2.79 -11.61 6.25
C THR A 5 3.40 -13.01 6.24
N PHE A 6 2.94 -13.88 5.33
CA PHE A 6 3.54 -15.19 5.12
C PHE A 6 4.99 -15.10 4.66
N ASN A 7 5.34 -14.15 3.78
CA ASN A 7 6.72 -13.98 3.35
C ASN A 7 7.65 -13.55 4.50
N VAL A 8 7.20 -12.65 5.39
CA VAL A 8 7.95 -12.27 6.60
C VAL A 8 8.11 -13.46 7.55
N GLY A 9 7.05 -14.23 7.80
CA GLY A 9 7.13 -15.44 8.63
C GLY A 9 8.09 -16.49 8.05
N ARG A 10 8.03 -16.72 6.74
CA ARG A 10 8.95 -17.60 6.01
C ARG A 10 10.40 -17.11 6.12
N ALA A 11 10.64 -15.81 5.89
CA ALA A 11 11.97 -15.22 6.00
C ALA A 11 12.51 -15.31 7.44
N ARG A 12 11.65 -15.11 8.45
CA ARG A 12 12.00 -15.25 9.85
C ARG A 12 12.56 -16.64 10.17
N GLY A 13 11.87 -17.69 9.74
CA GLY A 13 12.32 -19.07 9.91
C GLY A 13 13.58 -19.39 9.09
N LYS A 14 13.61 -18.97 7.81
CA LYS A 14 14.73 -19.23 6.90
C LYS A 14 16.04 -18.60 7.38
N TYR A 15 15.99 -17.38 7.89
CA TYR A 15 17.17 -16.62 8.32
C TYR A 15 17.37 -16.61 9.84
N GLN A 16 16.63 -17.46 10.57
CA GLN A 16 16.79 -17.66 12.02
C GLN A 16 16.68 -16.36 12.85
N VAL A 17 15.86 -15.41 12.40
CA VAL A 17 15.65 -14.15 13.13
C VAL A 17 14.62 -14.38 14.23
N LYS A 18 15.08 -14.65 15.46
CA LYS A 18 14.18 -14.92 16.59
C LYS A 18 13.38 -13.68 16.98
N ALA A 19 12.08 -13.84 17.24
CA ALA A 19 11.29 -12.76 17.83
C ALA A 19 11.88 -12.36 19.21
N PRO A 20 11.83 -11.08 19.62
CA PRO A 20 11.17 -9.94 18.98
C PRO A 20 12.03 -9.20 17.94
N ALA A 21 13.17 -9.74 17.52
CA ALA A 21 14.08 -9.04 16.61
C ALA A 21 13.41 -8.73 15.26
N ILE A 22 13.67 -7.50 14.79
CA ILE A 22 13.24 -6.94 13.50
C ILE A 22 14.42 -6.56 12.59
N SER A 23 15.65 -6.85 13.04
CA SER A 23 16.89 -6.72 12.29
C SER A 23 17.62 -8.06 12.24
N GLY A 24 18.46 -8.26 11.23
CA GLY A 24 19.19 -9.51 11.04
C GLY A 24 19.66 -9.68 9.60
N HIS A 25 19.24 -10.77 8.95
CA HIS A 25 19.60 -11.01 7.55
C HIS A 25 18.90 -10.01 6.63
N GLU A 26 19.63 -9.43 5.66
CA GLU A 26 19.12 -8.40 4.77
C GLU A 26 17.80 -8.80 4.06
N LEU A 27 17.72 -10.02 3.52
CA LEU A 27 16.51 -10.53 2.87
C LEU A 27 15.29 -10.62 3.81
N PHE A 28 15.50 -10.83 5.11
CA PHE A 28 14.44 -10.73 6.12
C PHE A 28 14.04 -9.26 6.31
N GLU A 29 15.01 -8.35 6.47
CA GLU A 29 14.71 -6.93 6.64
C GLU A 29 13.96 -6.34 5.45
N ARG A 30 14.32 -6.74 4.22
CA ARG A 30 13.57 -6.36 3.01
C ARG A 30 12.11 -6.82 3.10
N ALA A 31 11.87 -8.10 3.40
CA ALA A 31 10.51 -8.62 3.55
C ALA A 31 9.71 -7.88 4.63
N TYR A 32 10.34 -7.62 5.78
CA TYR A 32 9.74 -6.89 6.89
C TYR A 32 9.40 -5.44 6.52
N ARG A 33 10.32 -4.71 5.89
CA ARG A 33 10.09 -3.33 5.43
C ARG A 33 9.02 -3.24 4.36
N ILE A 34 8.95 -4.21 3.45
CA ILE A 34 7.87 -4.29 2.45
C ILE A 34 6.51 -4.44 3.15
N GLN A 35 6.41 -5.36 4.12
CA GLN A 35 5.16 -5.56 4.87
C GLN A 35 4.75 -4.27 5.60
N LEU A 36 5.67 -3.68 6.37
CA LEU A 36 5.40 -2.49 7.18
C LEU A 36 4.98 -1.30 6.31
N ASN A 37 5.71 -1.01 5.23
CA ASN A 37 5.35 0.07 4.32
C ASN A 37 3.98 -0.17 3.64
N THR A 38 3.62 -1.42 3.37
CA THR A 38 2.30 -1.73 2.81
C THR A 38 1.21 -1.48 3.83
N ILE A 39 1.44 -1.80 5.12
CA ILE A 39 0.49 -1.52 6.21
C ILE A 39 0.27 -0.01 6.32
N GLU A 40 1.34 0.79 6.37
CA GLU A 40 1.25 2.26 6.36
C GLU A 40 0.46 2.77 5.15
N SER A 41 0.73 2.22 3.97
CA SER A 41 0.03 2.59 2.75
C SER A 41 -1.46 2.25 2.79
N VAL A 42 -1.86 1.13 3.40
CA VAL A 42 -3.28 0.75 3.55
C VAL A 42 -4.03 1.68 4.47
N LEU A 43 -3.39 2.11 5.56
CA LEU A 43 -4.00 3.06 6.50
C LEU A 43 -4.36 4.39 5.81
N MET A 44 -3.55 4.83 4.85
CA MET A 44 -3.85 6.02 4.05
C MET A 44 -4.85 5.73 2.90
N PHE A 45 -4.77 4.54 2.31
CA PHE A 45 -5.55 4.17 1.12
C PHE A 45 -7.02 3.86 1.42
N LEU A 46 -7.31 3.04 2.44
CA LEU A 46 -8.68 2.60 2.70
C LEU A 46 -9.63 3.77 3.02
N PRO A 47 -9.32 4.70 3.93
CA PRO A 47 -10.19 5.84 4.18
C PRO A 47 -10.43 6.69 2.91
N ALA A 48 -9.39 6.95 2.12
CA ALA A 48 -9.49 7.70 0.87
C ALA A 48 -10.42 7.00 -0.14
N LEU A 49 -10.26 5.68 -0.29
CA LEU A 49 -11.07 4.85 -1.17
C LEU A 49 -12.56 4.91 -0.80
N TRP A 50 -12.88 4.72 0.48
CA TRP A 50 -14.25 4.73 0.97
C TRP A 50 -14.90 6.11 0.83
N LEU A 51 -14.19 7.18 1.17
CA LEU A 51 -14.69 8.54 0.98
C LEU A 51 -14.92 8.84 -0.50
N TYR A 52 -13.98 8.48 -1.38
CA TYR A 52 -14.17 8.65 -2.82
C TYR A 52 -15.40 7.88 -3.33
N ALA A 53 -15.59 6.63 -2.89
CA ALA A 53 -16.75 5.83 -3.28
C ALA A 53 -18.07 6.49 -2.88
N ILE A 54 -18.16 6.99 -1.64
CA ILE A 54 -19.36 7.63 -1.09
C ILE A 54 -19.68 8.95 -1.80
N PHE A 55 -18.67 9.80 -2.02
CA PHE A 55 -18.88 11.19 -2.47
C PHE A 55 -18.73 11.39 -4.00
N ILE A 56 -18.09 10.46 -4.70
CA ILE A 56 -17.86 10.54 -6.16
C ILE A 56 -18.44 9.32 -6.89
N GLY A 57 -18.14 8.11 -6.42
CA GLY A 57 -18.76 6.88 -6.92
C GLY A 57 -17.87 5.64 -6.96
N ASP A 58 -18.53 4.47 -6.92
CA ASP A 58 -17.89 3.16 -6.76
C ASP A 58 -16.94 2.78 -7.89
N LYS A 59 -17.26 3.14 -9.15
CA LYS A 59 -16.44 2.74 -10.30
C LYS A 59 -15.00 3.31 -10.21
N GLY A 60 -14.88 4.60 -9.93
CA GLY A 60 -13.57 5.26 -9.83
C GLY A 60 -12.77 4.79 -8.62
N ALA A 61 -13.45 4.48 -7.51
CA ALA A 61 -12.84 3.84 -6.35
C ALA A 61 -12.32 2.43 -6.72
N GLY A 62 -13.15 1.59 -7.33
CA GLY A 62 -12.80 0.24 -7.75
C GLY A 62 -11.59 0.18 -8.69
N ASP A 63 -11.61 1.01 -9.75
CA ASP A 63 -10.51 1.13 -10.71
C ASP A 63 -9.21 1.56 -9.99
N SER A 64 -9.29 2.57 -9.12
CA SER A 64 -8.15 3.05 -8.33
C SER A 64 -7.62 1.98 -7.37
N GLY A 65 -8.50 1.21 -6.74
CA GLY A 65 -8.11 0.13 -5.85
C GLY A 65 -7.36 -1.00 -6.55
N LEU A 66 -7.76 -1.34 -7.78
CA LEU A 66 -7.04 -2.30 -8.61
C LEU A 66 -5.65 -1.79 -8.98
N ILE A 67 -5.54 -0.53 -9.42
CA ILE A 67 -4.25 0.09 -9.76
C ILE A 67 -3.31 0.11 -8.55
N TRP A 68 -3.82 0.52 -7.39
CA TRP A 68 -3.05 0.52 -6.14
C TRP A 68 -2.56 -0.89 -5.78
N LEU A 69 -3.42 -1.91 -5.89
CA LEU A 69 -3.05 -3.29 -5.60
C LEU A 69 -1.92 -3.79 -6.51
N ILE A 70 -2.02 -3.56 -7.82
CA ILE A 70 -0.98 -3.93 -8.80
C ILE A 70 0.33 -3.20 -8.49
N ALA A 71 0.26 -1.90 -8.17
CA ALA A 71 1.42 -1.11 -7.79
C ALA A 71 2.11 -1.64 -6.53
N ARG A 72 1.34 -2.08 -5.51
CA ARG A 72 1.89 -2.71 -4.30
C ARG A 72 2.55 -4.06 -4.56
N VAL A 73 1.99 -4.87 -5.46
CA VAL A 73 2.61 -6.13 -5.88
C VAL A 73 3.93 -5.85 -6.60
N GLY A 74 3.94 -4.92 -7.55
CA GLY A 74 5.16 -4.49 -8.25
C GLY A 74 6.22 -3.93 -7.30
N TYR A 75 5.81 -3.09 -6.34
CA TYR A 75 6.69 -2.57 -5.28
C TYR A 75 7.34 -3.70 -4.47
N ALA A 76 6.55 -4.69 -4.02
CA ALA A 76 7.03 -5.80 -3.21
C ALA A 76 8.05 -6.66 -3.96
N ILE A 77 7.75 -7.01 -5.22
CA ILE A 77 8.66 -7.79 -6.07
C ILE A 77 9.96 -7.03 -6.31
N ALA A 78 9.87 -5.76 -6.74
CA ALA A 78 11.03 -4.94 -7.03
C ALA A 78 11.92 -4.76 -5.81
N TYR A 79 11.35 -4.44 -4.64
CA TYR A 79 12.10 -4.27 -3.41
C TYR A 79 12.75 -5.59 -2.94
N GLN A 80 12.05 -6.71 -3.04
CA GLN A 80 12.62 -8.01 -2.65
C GLN A 80 13.87 -8.36 -3.50
N MET A 81 13.82 -8.10 -4.81
CA MET A 81 14.92 -8.35 -5.74
C MET A 81 16.06 -7.32 -5.59
N ASN A 82 15.74 -6.04 -5.75
CA ASN A 82 16.70 -4.94 -5.66
C ASN A 82 16.03 -3.70 -5.02
N PRO A 83 16.41 -3.36 -3.77
CA PRO A 83 15.86 -2.22 -3.05
C PRO A 83 15.90 -0.88 -3.78
N SER A 84 16.86 -0.64 -4.67
CA SER A 84 16.93 0.62 -5.43
C SER A 84 15.84 0.75 -6.50
N LYS A 85 15.23 -0.36 -6.93
CA LYS A 85 14.19 -0.38 -7.98
C LYS A 85 12.76 -0.26 -7.46
N ARG A 86 12.57 -0.11 -6.15
CA ARG A 86 11.23 -0.04 -5.51
C ARG A 86 10.43 1.23 -5.84
N GLY A 87 11.07 2.25 -6.40
CA GLY A 87 10.52 3.60 -6.53
C GLY A 87 9.23 3.69 -7.37
N LEU A 88 9.16 2.97 -8.50
CA LEU A 88 8.03 3.13 -9.44
C LEU A 88 6.70 2.66 -8.84
N GLY A 89 6.66 1.44 -8.27
CA GLY A 89 5.46 0.93 -7.61
C GLY A 89 5.03 1.77 -6.40
N PHE A 90 6.01 2.34 -5.68
CA PHE A 90 5.73 3.28 -4.60
C PHE A 90 5.10 4.57 -5.10
N LEU A 91 5.67 5.19 -6.15
CA LEU A 91 5.17 6.43 -6.73
C LEU A 91 3.73 6.26 -7.24
N ILE A 92 3.46 5.20 -8.01
CA ILE A 92 2.10 4.92 -8.50
C ILE A 92 1.13 4.78 -7.31
N SER A 93 1.52 4.04 -6.27
CA SER A 93 0.67 3.87 -5.08
C SER A 93 0.32 5.20 -4.41
N ILE A 94 1.30 6.10 -4.26
CA ILE A 94 1.10 7.42 -3.65
C ILE A 94 0.24 8.32 -4.54
N LEU A 95 0.44 8.30 -5.86
CA LEU A 95 -0.38 9.07 -6.79
C LEU A 95 -1.85 8.63 -6.77
N VAL A 96 -2.11 7.32 -6.69
CA VAL A 96 -3.48 6.82 -6.54
C VAL A 96 -4.10 7.29 -5.22
N ILE A 97 -3.37 7.18 -4.11
CA ILE A 97 -3.85 7.66 -2.79
C ILE A 97 -4.15 9.16 -2.84
N ALA A 98 -3.25 9.97 -3.42
CA ALA A 98 -3.43 11.41 -3.56
C ALA A 98 -4.66 11.75 -4.42
N GLY A 99 -4.84 11.04 -5.54
CA GLY A 99 -6.01 11.20 -6.41
C GLY A 99 -7.33 10.86 -5.71
N LEU A 100 -7.35 9.78 -4.92
CA LEU A 100 -8.50 9.41 -4.11
C LEU A 100 -8.84 10.48 -3.07
N TRP A 101 -7.84 11.00 -2.34
CA TRP A 101 -8.05 12.08 -1.38
C TRP A 101 -8.54 13.37 -2.03
N ALA A 102 -7.96 13.77 -3.15
CA ALA A 102 -8.37 14.95 -3.90
C ALA A 102 -9.82 14.81 -4.40
N GLY A 103 -10.17 13.65 -4.96
CA GLY A 103 -11.53 13.36 -5.41
C GLY A 103 -12.53 13.34 -4.26
N ALA A 104 -12.19 12.70 -3.13
CA ALA A 104 -13.02 12.71 -1.94
C ALA A 104 -13.27 14.13 -1.41
N ALA A 105 -12.22 14.96 -1.31
CA ALA A 105 -12.34 16.35 -0.86
C ALA A 105 -13.24 17.18 -1.80
N TYR A 106 -13.07 17.01 -3.12
CA TYR A 106 -13.92 17.65 -4.11
C TYR A 106 -15.39 17.23 -3.98
N GLY A 107 -15.66 15.92 -3.83
CA GLY A 107 -17.02 15.40 -3.70
C GLY A 107 -17.72 15.89 -2.44
N ILE A 108 -17.00 15.89 -1.30
CA ILE A 108 -17.50 16.44 -0.04
C ILE A 108 -17.85 17.92 -0.19
N PHE A 109 -16.93 18.72 -0.74
CA PHE A 109 -17.15 20.15 -0.94
C PHE A 109 -18.35 20.43 -1.85
N HIS A 110 -18.46 19.72 -2.97
CA HIS A 110 -19.57 19.87 -3.92
C HIS A 110 -20.92 19.50 -3.29
N GLN A 111 -20.96 18.45 -2.47
CA GLN A 111 -22.18 18.07 -1.77
C GLN A 111 -22.57 19.08 -0.69
N TYR A 112 -21.59 19.61 0.05
CA TYR A 112 -21.81 20.65 1.05
C TYR A 112 -22.39 21.94 0.45
N MET A 113 -21.90 22.36 -0.73
CA MET A 113 -22.41 23.56 -1.41
C MET A 113 -23.82 23.41 -1.99
N LYS A 114 -24.35 22.18 -2.07
CA LYS A 114 -25.71 21.88 -2.54
C LYS A 114 -26.73 21.74 -1.41
N ALA A 115 -26.28 21.66 -0.16
CA ALA A 115 -27.12 21.58 1.03
C ALA A 115 -27.54 22.99 1.48
#